data_AF-A0A928ULF2-F1
#
_entry.id   AF-A0A928ULF2-F1
#
_cell.length_a   1.000
_cell.length_b   1.000
_cell.length_c   1.000
_cell.angle_alpha   90.00
_cell.angle_beta   90.00
_cell.angle_gamma   90.00
#
_symmetry.space_group_name_H-M   'P 1'
#
loop_
_entity.id
_entity.type
_entity.pdbx_description
1 polymer ?
#
loop_
_entity_poly.entity_id
_entity_poly.type
_entity_poly.pdbx_seq_one_letter_code
_entity_poly.pdbx_strand_id
1 'polypeptide(L)'
;MNKRNFIMKKFGFTLSELIVAMGIVGVLAAITAPILSEIIPNQDKIKVLKAYKTLTDINKELIEDNSLYMTDGTCEGFNCIQQPLNPAYSDSKYSGDTKYFNLFLDKLNSYSIVQQVSKGGCTFTTEDGMEWWFLFYAGYPSQTDFNLRLILNTDSSKEGCAYYMDCKNYNTHIFHIDSYGTVQIPAKDYLTKAYLENPHRLNGKKKDLARAEELKSESKS
;
A
#
# COMPACT_ATOMS: atom_id res chain seq x y z
N MET A 1 -11.16 46.09 60.24
CA MET A 1 -10.71 45.30 59.08
C MET A 1 -11.71 45.46 57.96
N ASN A 2 -11.35 46.21 56.90
CA ASN A 2 -12.25 46.62 55.84
C ASN A 2 -12.10 45.67 54.64
N LYS A 3 -13.02 44.71 54.45
CA LYS A 3 -13.02 43.80 53.30
C LYS A 3 -13.62 44.53 52.08
N ARG A 4 -12.75 45.04 51.20
CA ARG A 4 -13.15 45.49 49.87
C ARG A 4 -13.49 44.27 49.01
N ASN A 5 -14.78 44.01 48.81
CA ASN A 5 -15.25 43.03 47.83
C ASN A 5 -15.04 43.58 46.42
N PHE A 6 -14.07 43.02 45.70
CA PHE A 6 -13.81 43.33 44.30
C PHE A 6 -14.84 42.57 43.45
N ILE A 7 -15.85 43.26 42.94
CA ILE A 7 -16.83 42.68 42.02
C ILE A 7 -16.15 42.54 40.64
N MET A 8 -15.74 41.32 40.27
CA MET A 8 -15.34 41.01 38.90
C MET A 8 -16.58 41.01 37.99
N LYS A 9 -16.69 42.01 37.11
CA LYS A 9 -17.64 41.99 35.99
C LYS A 9 -17.29 40.84 35.05
N LYS A 10 -18.16 39.85 34.94
CA LYS A 10 -18.09 38.86 33.84
C LYS A 10 -18.58 39.55 32.57
N PHE A 11 -17.68 39.79 31.62
CA PHE A 11 -18.03 40.22 30.27
C PHE A 11 -18.55 39.01 29.51
N GLY A 12 -19.85 38.99 29.23
CA GLY A 12 -20.48 38.01 28.35
C GLY A 12 -20.51 38.55 26.93
N PHE A 13 -20.12 37.74 25.95
CA PHE A 13 -20.24 38.08 24.54
C PHE A 13 -21.71 38.23 24.15
N THR A 14 -22.01 39.22 23.32
CA THR A 14 -23.36 39.41 22.79
C THR A 14 -23.64 38.39 21.68
N LEU A 15 -24.92 38.00 21.52
CA LEU A 15 -25.32 37.07 20.44
C LEU A 15 -24.92 37.61 19.06
N SER A 16 -24.96 38.93 18.87
CA SER A 16 -24.56 39.60 17.63
C SER A 16 -23.07 39.46 17.34
N GLU A 17 -22.19 39.58 18.35
CA GLU A 17 -20.75 39.34 18.17
C GLU A 17 -20.47 37.89 17.79
N LEU A 18 -21.21 36.92 18.34
CA LEU A 18 -21.06 35.50 18.00
C LEU A 18 -21.41 35.25 16.52
N ILE A 19 -22.52 35.83 16.03
CA ILE A 19 -22.97 35.65 14.64
C ILE A 19 -21.97 36.29 13.67
N VAL A 20 -21.48 37.49 13.98
CA VAL A 20 -20.44 38.15 13.15
C VAL A 20 -19.15 37.33 13.14
N ALA A 21 -18.71 36.82 14.30
CA ALA A 21 -17.52 35.99 14.40
C ALA A 21 -17.65 34.68 13.61
N MET A 22 -18.77 33.97 13.72
CA MET A 22 -19.03 32.75 12.95
C MET A 22 -19.13 33.03 11.45
N GLY A 23 -19.69 34.16 11.05
CA GLY A 23 -19.72 34.59 9.64
C GLY A 23 -18.33 34.79 9.06
N ILE A 24 -17.44 35.46 9.80
CA ILE A 24 -16.04 35.67 9.39
C ILE A 24 -15.31 34.31 9.28
N VAL A 25 -15.45 33.44 10.29
CA VAL A 25 -14.84 32.10 10.26
C VAL A 25 -15.38 31.26 9.09
N GLY A 26 -16.68 31.35 8.78
CA GLY A 26 -17.29 30.64 7.67
C GLY A 26 -16.75 31.07 6.31
N VAL A 27 -16.57 32.37 6.09
CA VAL A 27 -15.95 32.90 4.85
C VAL A 27 -14.50 32.44 4.73
N LEU A 28 -13.73 32.51 5.82
CA LEU A 28 -12.35 32.03 5.84
C LEU A 28 -12.26 30.52 5.55
N ALA A 29 -13.14 29.72 6.13
CA ALA A 29 -13.21 28.28 5.88
C ALA A 29 -13.55 27.97 4.41
N ALA A 30 -14.48 28.71 3.81
CA ALA A 30 -14.86 28.52 2.41
C ALA A 30 -13.71 28.83 1.43
N ILE A 31 -12.91 29.87 1.72
CA ILE A 31 -11.74 30.23 0.91
C ILE A 31 -10.61 29.20 1.08
N THR A 32 -10.41 28.71 2.30
CA THR A 32 -9.30 27.78 2.61
C THR A 32 -9.58 26.33 2.24
N ALA A 33 -10.85 25.92 2.15
CA ALA A 33 -11.26 24.54 1.80
C ALA A 33 -10.69 24.02 0.45
N PRO A 34 -10.79 24.74 -0.69
CA PRO A 34 -10.22 24.26 -1.94
C PRO A 34 -8.70 24.15 -1.88
N ILE A 35 -8.03 25.12 -1.25
CA ILE A 35 -6.58 25.14 -1.06
C ILE A 35 -6.14 23.91 -0.26
N LEU A 36 -6.85 23.61 0.84
CA LEU A 36 -6.57 22.45 1.66
C LEU A 36 -6.76 21.14 0.88
N SER A 37 -7.81 21.05 0.06
CA SER A 37 -8.07 19.86 -0.77
C SER A 37 -6.98 19.60 -1.82
N GLU A 38 -6.27 20.65 -2.25
CA GLU A 38 -5.13 20.54 -3.16
C GLU A 38 -3.81 20.26 -2.46
N ILE A 39 -3.71 20.43 -1.14
CA ILE A 39 -2.47 20.18 -0.39
C ILE A 39 -2.50 18.83 0.29
N ILE A 40 -3.68 18.36 0.73
CA ILE A 40 -3.80 17.06 1.39
C ILE A 40 -3.36 15.95 0.41
N PRO A 41 -2.33 15.17 0.77
CA PRO A 41 -1.86 14.11 -0.09
C PRO A 41 -2.85 12.94 -0.08
N ASN A 42 -2.98 12.30 -1.23
CA ASN A 42 -3.76 11.08 -1.41
C ASN A 42 -3.09 9.93 -0.65
N GLN A 43 -3.68 9.55 0.48
CA GLN A 43 -3.19 8.48 1.34
C GLN A 43 -3.11 7.13 0.61
N ASP A 44 -4.06 6.86 -0.29
CA ASP A 44 -4.09 5.63 -1.10
C ASP A 44 -2.84 5.55 -1.98
N LYS A 45 -2.52 6.66 -2.66
CA LYS A 45 -1.31 6.77 -3.50
C LYS A 45 -0.03 6.62 -2.68
N ILE A 46 0.05 7.25 -1.51
CA ILE A 46 1.20 7.12 -0.62
C ILE A 46 1.43 5.65 -0.23
N LYS A 47 0.37 4.95 0.17
CA LYS A 47 0.44 3.52 0.55
C LYS A 47 0.92 2.66 -0.62
N VAL A 48 0.37 2.88 -1.82
CA VAL A 48 0.79 2.14 -3.04
C VAL A 48 2.25 2.41 -3.38
N LEU A 49 2.69 3.67 -3.34
CA LEU A 49 4.09 4.03 -3.59
C LEU A 49 5.04 3.43 -2.57
N LYS A 50 4.66 3.46 -1.28
CA LYS A 50 5.42 2.84 -0.19
C LYS A 50 5.50 1.32 -0.39
N ALA A 51 4.38 0.68 -0.69
CA ALA A 51 4.31 -0.75 -0.97
C ALA A 51 5.21 -1.14 -2.15
N TYR A 52 5.10 -0.45 -3.28
CA TYR A 52 5.94 -0.69 -4.46
C TYR A 52 7.43 -0.54 -4.16
N LYS A 53 7.81 0.53 -3.45
CA LYS A 53 9.18 0.76 -3.03
C LYS A 53 9.69 -0.32 -2.09
N THR A 54 8.89 -0.68 -1.09
CA THR A 54 9.24 -1.72 -0.10
C THR A 54 9.43 -3.08 -0.79
N LEU A 55 8.53 -3.44 -1.72
CA LEU A 55 8.67 -4.65 -2.52
C LEU A 55 9.94 -4.66 -3.34
N THR A 56 10.21 -3.57 -4.06
CA THR A 56 11.40 -3.44 -4.91
C THR A 56 12.68 -3.52 -4.08
N ASP A 57 12.73 -2.80 -2.97
CA ASP A 57 13.91 -2.72 -2.11
C ASP A 57 14.18 -4.09 -1.44
N ILE A 58 13.14 -4.76 -0.89
CA ILE A 58 13.30 -6.09 -0.27
C ILE A 58 13.67 -7.14 -1.32
N ASN A 59 13.00 -7.16 -2.47
CA ASN A 59 13.32 -8.15 -3.51
C ASN A 59 14.75 -8.03 -4.00
N LYS A 60 15.22 -6.80 -4.17
CA LYS A 60 16.61 -6.51 -4.52
C LYS A 60 17.57 -7.03 -3.45
N GLU A 61 17.30 -6.73 -2.18
CA GLU A 61 18.12 -7.23 -1.07
C GLU A 61 18.17 -8.76 -1.03
N LEU A 62 17.02 -9.43 -1.23
CA LEU A 62 16.93 -10.88 -1.23
C LEU A 62 17.73 -11.51 -2.37
N ILE A 63 17.59 -10.99 -3.60
CA ILE A 63 18.23 -11.60 -4.76
C ILE A 63 19.74 -11.30 -4.85
N GLU A 64 20.17 -10.16 -4.31
CA GLU A 64 21.60 -9.80 -4.24
C GLU A 64 22.34 -10.57 -3.13
N ASP A 65 21.63 -11.12 -2.14
CA ASP A 65 22.21 -11.92 -1.08
C ASP A 65 22.41 -13.38 -1.51
N ASN A 66 23.63 -13.70 -1.96
CA ASN A 66 24.06 -15.05 -2.34
C ASN A 66 23.91 -16.08 -1.21
N SER A 67 23.84 -15.67 0.06
CA SER A 67 23.59 -16.60 1.17
C SER A 67 22.14 -17.05 1.26
N LEU A 68 21.22 -16.29 0.65
CA LEU A 68 19.79 -16.60 0.57
C LEU A 68 19.45 -17.22 -0.79
N TYR A 69 19.89 -16.61 -1.89
CA TYR A 69 19.64 -17.06 -3.25
C TYR A 69 20.97 -17.22 -3.99
N MET A 70 21.51 -18.44 -4.00
CA MET A 70 22.72 -18.78 -4.73
C MET A 70 22.37 -19.31 -6.12
N THR A 71 22.94 -18.70 -7.16
CA THR A 71 22.90 -19.22 -8.52
C THR A 71 24.00 -20.26 -8.72
N ASP A 72 23.64 -21.52 -8.98
CA ASP A 72 24.57 -22.63 -9.22
C ASP A 72 24.57 -23.11 -10.69
N GLY A 73 23.88 -22.39 -11.58
CA GLY A 73 23.70 -22.72 -12.99
C GLY A 73 22.57 -23.72 -13.27
N THR A 74 21.91 -24.27 -12.24
CA THR A 74 20.70 -25.11 -12.38
C THR A 74 19.41 -24.35 -12.08
N CYS A 75 19.53 -23.25 -11.33
CA CYS A 75 18.46 -22.32 -11.00
C CYS A 75 19.02 -20.89 -11.03
N GLU A 76 18.14 -19.90 -11.19
CA GLU A 76 18.49 -18.48 -11.11
C GLU A 76 17.46 -17.72 -10.28
N GLY A 77 17.91 -16.73 -9.51
CA GLY A 77 17.05 -15.83 -8.74
C GLY A 77 16.11 -16.57 -7.79
N PHE A 78 14.85 -16.13 -7.74
CA PHE A 78 13.83 -16.72 -6.88
C PHE A 78 13.41 -18.15 -7.27
N ASN A 79 13.95 -18.68 -8.38
CA ASN A 79 13.76 -20.07 -8.79
C ASN A 79 14.66 -21.02 -8.00
N CYS A 80 15.68 -20.48 -7.33
CA CYS A 80 16.53 -21.24 -6.43
C CYS A 80 15.81 -21.51 -5.11
N ILE A 81 15.01 -22.57 -5.10
CA ILE A 81 14.20 -23.01 -3.96
C ILE A 81 14.98 -23.82 -2.92
N GLN A 82 16.28 -24.07 -3.11
CA GLN A 82 17.09 -24.78 -2.13
C GLN A 82 17.19 -23.99 -0.82
N GLN A 83 17.48 -24.68 0.28
CA GLN A 83 17.73 -24.06 1.57
C GLN A 83 18.82 -22.97 1.47
N PRO A 84 18.61 -21.79 2.08
CA PRO A 84 19.66 -20.79 2.25
C PRO A 84 20.92 -21.36 2.88
N LEU A 85 22.07 -20.85 2.46
CA LEU A 85 23.36 -21.14 3.09
C LEU A 85 23.50 -20.44 4.45
N ASN A 86 22.75 -19.36 4.66
CA ASN A 86 22.74 -18.62 5.91
C ASN A 86 22.11 -19.47 7.04
N PRO A 87 22.86 -19.79 8.11
CA PRO A 87 22.37 -20.62 9.21
C PRO A 87 21.17 -20.04 9.97
N ALA A 88 20.97 -18.72 9.93
CA ALA A 88 19.79 -18.09 10.53
C ALA A 88 18.48 -18.55 9.87
N TYR A 89 18.55 -19.04 8.63
CA TYR A 89 17.43 -19.48 7.82
C TYR A 89 17.53 -20.98 7.53
N SER A 90 17.80 -21.80 8.54
CA SER A 90 17.92 -23.27 8.41
C SER A 90 16.60 -24.04 8.55
N ASP A 91 15.51 -23.36 8.92
CA ASP A 91 14.17 -23.96 9.03
C ASP A 91 13.63 -24.31 7.64
N SER A 92 12.93 -25.44 7.52
CA SER A 92 12.39 -25.94 6.25
C SER A 92 11.42 -24.96 5.58
N LYS A 93 10.79 -24.05 6.34
CA LYS A 93 9.92 -22.99 5.78
C LYS A 93 10.67 -22.03 4.84
N TYR A 94 11.99 -21.89 5.00
CA TYR A 94 12.85 -21.09 4.13
C TYR A 94 13.36 -21.88 2.91
N SER A 95 12.73 -23.00 2.56
CA SER A 95 13.01 -23.78 1.36
C SER A 95 11.72 -24.05 0.56
N GLY A 96 11.85 -24.55 -0.67
CA GLY A 96 10.72 -24.88 -1.53
C GLY A 96 9.90 -23.66 -1.94
N ASP A 97 8.63 -23.90 -2.26
CA ASP A 97 7.69 -22.87 -2.74
C ASP A 97 7.38 -21.79 -1.70
N THR A 98 7.65 -22.05 -0.42
CA THR A 98 7.42 -21.11 0.68
C THR A 98 8.62 -20.23 1.01
N LYS A 99 9.79 -20.51 0.42
CA LYS A 99 11.05 -19.80 0.69
C LYS A 99 10.91 -18.28 0.56
N TYR A 100 10.47 -17.83 -0.61
CA TYR A 100 10.35 -16.41 -0.92
C TYR A 100 9.43 -15.70 0.07
N PHE A 101 8.23 -16.24 0.29
CA PHE A 101 7.26 -15.66 1.20
C PHE A 101 7.82 -15.51 2.63
N ASN A 102 8.47 -16.55 3.16
CA ASN A 102 9.01 -16.51 4.51
C ASN A 102 10.20 -15.55 4.65
N LEU A 103 11.10 -15.49 3.66
CA LEU A 103 12.19 -14.53 3.66
C LEU A 103 11.69 -13.09 3.51
N PHE A 104 10.68 -12.88 2.67
CA PHE A 104 10.04 -11.59 2.48
C PHE A 104 9.38 -11.10 3.77
N LEU A 105 8.62 -11.94 4.46
CA LEU A 105 8.01 -11.58 5.75
C LEU A 105 9.04 -11.24 6.83
N ASP A 106 10.16 -11.97 6.86
CA ASP A 106 11.26 -11.70 7.77
C ASP A 106 11.88 -10.31 7.53
N LYS A 107 12.14 -9.97 6.26
CA LYS A 107 12.67 -8.65 5.86
C LYS A 107 11.68 -7.51 6.02
N LEU A 108 10.39 -7.78 5.84
CA LEU A 108 9.33 -6.79 6.04
C LEU A 108 9.18 -6.40 7.52
N ASN A 109 9.78 -7.18 8.44
CA ASN A 109 9.65 -7.01 9.89
C ASN A 109 8.17 -6.93 10.34
N SER A 110 7.29 -7.64 9.64
CA SER A 110 5.86 -7.61 9.92
C SER A 110 5.51 -8.55 11.09
N TYR A 111 5.19 -7.96 12.24
CA TYR A 111 4.68 -8.66 13.41
C TYR A 111 3.15 -8.82 13.32
N SER A 112 2.60 -9.68 12.45
CA SER A 112 1.15 -10.00 12.50
C SER A 112 0.75 -11.29 11.79
N ILE A 113 -0.24 -11.94 12.39
CA ILE A 113 -0.93 -13.20 12.08
C ILE A 113 -0.92 -13.53 10.58
N VAL A 114 -0.08 -14.49 10.19
CA VAL A 114 -0.25 -15.23 8.93
C VAL A 114 -1.50 -16.07 9.07
N GLN A 115 -2.64 -15.58 8.60
CA GLN A 115 -3.80 -16.43 8.40
C GLN A 115 -3.60 -17.13 7.05
N GLN A 116 -3.21 -18.41 7.09
CA GLN A 116 -3.31 -19.25 5.90
C GLN A 116 -4.77 -19.31 5.51
N VAL A 117 -5.11 -18.75 4.36
CA VAL A 117 -6.43 -18.92 3.79
C VAL A 117 -6.38 -20.25 3.04
N SER A 118 -7.20 -21.21 3.47
CA SER A 118 -7.39 -22.49 2.77
C SER A 118 -7.84 -22.20 1.32
N LYS A 119 -6.89 -22.26 0.38
CA LYS A 119 -6.94 -22.18 -1.10
C LYS A 119 -5.76 -21.35 -1.67
N GLY A 120 -4.53 -21.69 -1.30
CA GLY A 120 -3.34 -21.23 -2.04
C GLY A 120 -2.92 -19.77 -1.81
N GLY A 121 -3.14 -19.20 -0.63
CA GLY A 121 -2.63 -17.86 -0.32
C GLY A 121 -2.51 -17.56 1.19
N CYS A 122 -1.77 -16.51 1.52
CA CYS A 122 -1.61 -16.00 2.88
C CYS A 122 -2.01 -14.53 2.93
N THR A 123 -2.74 -14.13 3.98
CA THR A 123 -3.02 -12.72 4.27
C THR A 123 -2.21 -12.28 5.48
N PHE A 124 -1.63 -11.09 5.42
CA PHE A 124 -0.89 -10.47 6.52
C PHE A 124 -1.10 -8.96 6.54
N THR A 125 -0.84 -8.34 7.69
CA THR A 125 -0.99 -6.89 7.89
C THR A 125 0.32 -6.31 8.40
N THR A 126 0.75 -5.18 7.84
CA THR A 126 1.94 -4.45 8.30
C THR A 126 1.58 -3.42 9.37
N GLU A 127 2.56 -2.96 10.16
CA GLU A 127 2.34 -2.01 11.29
C GLU A 127 1.66 -0.69 10.87
N ASP A 128 1.80 -0.30 9.61
CA ASP A 128 1.15 0.87 9.03
C ASP A 128 -0.29 0.63 8.57
N GLY A 129 -0.85 -0.54 8.88
CA GLY A 129 -2.24 -0.90 8.61
C GLY A 129 -2.51 -1.23 7.14
N MET A 130 -1.48 -1.57 6.35
CA MET A 130 -1.69 -2.12 5.01
C MET A 130 -1.98 -3.62 5.10
N GLU A 131 -3.04 -4.08 4.44
CA GLU A 131 -3.35 -5.49 4.30
C GLU A 131 -2.79 -6.02 2.97
N TRP A 132 -2.14 -7.18 3.06
CA TRP A 132 -1.47 -7.82 1.95
C TRP A 132 -2.03 -9.22 1.78
N TRP A 133 -2.29 -9.60 0.54
CA TRP A 133 -2.65 -10.95 0.18
C TRP A 133 -1.62 -11.52 -0.79
N PHE A 134 -0.87 -12.49 -0.31
CA PHE A 134 0.05 -13.30 -1.08
C PHE A 134 -0.69 -14.47 -1.73
N LEU A 135 -0.57 -14.65 -3.03
CA LEU A 135 -1.12 -15.79 -3.75
C LEU A 135 0.01 -16.74 -4.15
N PHE A 136 -0.03 -17.96 -3.61
CA PHE A 136 0.76 -19.07 -4.15
C PHE A 136 0.03 -19.57 -5.40
N TYR A 137 0.68 -19.56 -6.56
CA TYR A 137 0.14 -20.27 -7.72
C TYR A 137 0.22 -21.78 -7.47
N ALA A 138 -0.79 -22.33 -6.80
CA ALA A 138 -0.94 -23.76 -6.66
C ALA A 138 -1.28 -24.38 -8.03
N GLY A 139 -0.36 -25.13 -8.61
CA GLY A 139 -0.66 -26.06 -9.71
C GLY A 139 0.08 -25.86 -11.04
N TYR A 140 1.04 -24.96 -11.15
CA TYR A 140 1.93 -24.87 -12.32
C TYR A 140 3.40 -25.03 -11.90
N PRO A 141 4.06 -26.16 -12.21
CA PRO A 141 5.38 -26.52 -11.70
C PRO A 141 6.56 -25.71 -12.29
N SER A 142 6.30 -24.54 -12.85
CA SER A 142 7.31 -23.74 -13.57
C SER A 142 7.06 -22.24 -13.57
N GLN A 143 6.18 -21.71 -12.71
CA GLN A 143 6.01 -20.26 -12.58
C GLN A 143 6.38 -19.82 -11.17
N THR A 144 7.63 -19.42 -11.07
CA THR A 144 8.29 -18.73 -9.95
C THR A 144 7.91 -17.25 -9.88
N ASP A 145 6.75 -16.94 -10.44
CA ASP A 145 6.18 -15.62 -10.49
C ASP A 145 5.17 -15.49 -9.35
N PHE A 146 5.36 -14.47 -8.52
CA PHE A 146 4.52 -14.25 -7.34
C PHE A 146 3.55 -13.10 -7.61
N ASN A 147 2.30 -13.26 -7.18
CA ASN A 147 1.34 -12.17 -7.16
C ASN A 147 1.10 -11.73 -5.72
N LEU A 148 1.43 -10.49 -5.43
CA LEU A 148 0.97 -9.79 -4.23
C LEU A 148 -0.18 -8.87 -4.57
N ARG A 149 -1.21 -8.89 -3.73
CA ARG A 149 -2.28 -7.90 -3.74
C ARG A 149 -2.16 -7.05 -2.50
N LEU A 150 -2.14 -5.75 -2.68
CA LEU A 150 -2.27 -4.75 -1.63
C LEU A 150 -3.73 -4.31 -1.55
N ILE A 151 -4.33 -4.43 -0.37
CA ILE A 151 -5.70 -4.02 -0.09
C ILE A 151 -5.64 -2.81 0.85
N LEU A 152 -6.07 -1.64 0.36
CA LEU A 152 -5.94 -0.38 1.09
C LEU A 152 -7.01 -0.16 2.17
N ASN A 153 -8.12 -0.89 2.09
CA ASN A 153 -9.24 -0.81 3.03
C ASN A 153 -9.96 -2.17 3.12
N THR A 154 -10.10 -2.66 4.35
CA THR A 154 -10.50 -4.01 4.72
C THR A 154 -11.94 -4.07 5.22
N ASP A 155 -12.79 -3.15 4.78
CA ASP A 155 -14.22 -3.21 5.07
C ASP A 155 -14.74 -4.55 4.52
N SER A 156 -14.87 -5.55 5.41
CA SER A 156 -15.06 -6.98 5.10
C SER A 156 -16.36 -7.28 4.36
N SER A 157 -17.16 -6.24 4.13
CA SER A 157 -18.39 -6.22 3.35
C SER A 157 -18.17 -5.97 1.84
N LYS A 158 -16.95 -5.61 1.41
CA LYS A 158 -16.61 -5.31 0.02
C LYS A 158 -15.40 -6.12 -0.40
N GLU A 159 -15.62 -7.13 -1.25
CA GLU A 159 -14.52 -7.79 -1.97
C GLU A 159 -13.62 -6.72 -2.60
N GLY A 160 -12.32 -6.80 -2.35
CA GLY A 160 -11.37 -5.80 -2.82
C GLY A 160 -11.37 -5.74 -4.34
N CYS A 161 -11.87 -4.64 -4.91
CA CYS A 161 -11.96 -4.48 -6.35
C CYS A 161 -10.69 -3.85 -6.92
N ALA A 162 -10.10 -4.51 -7.91
CA ALA A 162 -9.04 -3.93 -8.71
C ALA A 162 -9.60 -2.97 -9.78
N TYR A 163 -8.81 -2.00 -10.23
CA TYR A 163 -9.25 -0.94 -11.15
C TYR A 163 -9.89 -1.45 -12.47
N TYR A 164 -9.49 -2.64 -12.93
CA TYR A 164 -10.03 -3.24 -14.15
C TYR A 164 -11.37 -3.96 -13.97
N MET A 165 -11.76 -4.28 -12.74
CA MET A 165 -13.09 -4.82 -12.43
C MET A 165 -14.02 -3.61 -12.34
N ASP A 166 -15.12 -3.58 -13.08
CA ASP A 166 -16.02 -2.41 -13.18
C ASP A 166 -16.76 -2.14 -11.85
N CYS A 167 -16.02 -1.67 -10.85
CA CYS A 167 -16.45 -1.51 -9.46
C CYS A 167 -16.48 -0.04 -9.06
N LYS A 168 -17.35 0.32 -8.12
CA LYS A 168 -17.47 1.69 -7.62
C LYS A 168 -16.33 2.13 -6.69
N ASN A 169 -15.65 1.18 -6.03
CA ASN A 169 -14.60 1.46 -5.06
C ASN A 169 -13.36 0.60 -5.36
N TYR A 170 -12.37 1.20 -6.01
CA TYR A 170 -11.10 0.54 -6.27
C TYR A 170 -10.20 0.66 -5.05
N ASN A 171 -9.86 -0.46 -4.43
CA ASN A 171 -9.02 -0.54 -3.23
C ASN A 171 -7.97 -1.65 -3.28
N THR A 172 -7.92 -2.41 -4.38
CA THR A 172 -6.93 -3.47 -4.59
C THR A 172 -5.93 -3.07 -5.67
N HIS A 173 -4.65 -3.17 -5.34
CA HIS A 173 -3.52 -2.96 -6.24
C HIS A 173 -2.72 -4.25 -6.35
N ILE A 174 -2.32 -4.63 -7.56
CA ILE A 174 -1.67 -5.93 -7.81
C ILE A 174 -0.22 -5.69 -8.25
N PHE A 175 0.70 -6.42 -7.63
CA PHE A 175 2.12 -6.44 -7.96
C PHE A 175 2.50 -7.86 -8.37
N HIS A 176 3.09 -7.97 -9.55
CA HIS A 176 3.67 -9.19 -10.06
C HIS A 176 5.17 -9.16 -9.84
N ILE A 177 5.75 -10.21 -9.30
CA ILE A 177 7.18 -10.31 -9.05
C ILE A 177 7.68 -11.48 -9.88
N ASP A 178 8.63 -11.19 -10.78
CA ASP A 178 9.24 -12.23 -11.61
C ASP A 178 10.34 -13.00 -10.85
N SER A 179 10.85 -14.04 -11.48
CA SER A 179 11.98 -14.84 -11.00
C SER A 179 13.23 -14.04 -10.64
N TYR A 180 13.40 -12.84 -11.21
CA TYR A 180 14.57 -11.98 -10.99
C TYR A 180 14.28 -10.90 -9.94
N GLY A 181 13.15 -10.97 -9.25
CA GLY A 181 12.76 -10.02 -8.21
C GLY A 181 12.27 -8.67 -8.74
N THR A 182 12.09 -8.53 -10.05
CA THR A 182 11.55 -7.30 -10.64
C THR A 182 10.06 -7.19 -10.32
N VAL A 183 9.66 -6.03 -9.80
CA VAL A 183 8.25 -5.73 -9.52
C VAL A 183 7.60 -5.10 -10.75
N GLN A 184 6.66 -5.84 -11.34
CA GLN A 184 5.89 -5.46 -12.51
C GLN A 184 4.44 -5.16 -12.14
N ILE A 185 3.84 -4.17 -12.80
CA ILE A 185 2.42 -3.85 -12.62
C ILE A 185 1.62 -4.53 -13.72
N PRO A 186 0.59 -5.34 -13.39
CA PRO A 186 -0.24 -6.00 -14.39
C PRO A 186 -0.81 -5.02 -15.42
N ALA A 187 -0.91 -5.48 -16.67
CA ALA A 187 -1.25 -4.61 -17.80
C ALA A 187 -2.54 -3.79 -17.59
N LYS A 188 -3.52 -4.38 -16.87
CA LYS A 188 -4.84 -3.81 -16.63
C LYS A 188 -4.96 -2.98 -15.34
N ASP A 189 -3.92 -2.91 -14.51
CA ASP A 189 -3.93 -2.08 -13.30
C ASP A 189 -3.50 -0.64 -13.61
N TYR A 190 -4.34 0.06 -14.38
CA TYR A 190 -4.06 1.41 -14.89
C TYR A 190 -3.93 2.45 -13.78
N LEU A 191 -4.61 2.27 -12.65
CA LEU A 191 -4.53 3.21 -11.53
C LEU A 191 -3.17 3.11 -10.82
N THR A 192 -2.67 1.90 -10.57
CA THR A 192 -1.32 1.70 -10.03
C THR A 192 -0.27 2.29 -10.98
N LYS A 193 -0.42 2.07 -12.30
CA LYS A 193 0.46 2.68 -13.31
C LYS A 193 0.44 4.21 -13.25
N ALA A 194 -0.73 4.82 -13.21
CA ALA A 194 -0.87 6.27 -13.10
C ALA A 194 -0.22 6.83 -11.82
N TYR A 195 -0.32 6.11 -10.70
CA TYR A 195 0.37 6.49 -9.46
C TYR A 195 1.89 6.47 -9.60
N LEU A 196 2.45 5.46 -10.29
CA LEU A 196 3.88 5.28 -10.50
C LEU A 196 4.47 6.24 -11.55
N GLU A 197 3.70 6.71 -12.54
CA GLU A 197 4.17 7.69 -13.53
C GLU A 197 4.51 9.04 -12.87
N ASN A 198 3.84 9.40 -11.78
CA ASN A 198 4.01 10.68 -11.10
C ASN A 198 4.16 10.50 -9.57
N PRO A 199 5.24 9.87 -9.09
CA PRO A 199 5.36 9.45 -7.69
C PRO A 199 5.49 10.63 -6.73
N HIS A 200 6.06 11.76 -7.18
CA HIS A 200 6.25 12.96 -6.35
C HIS A 200 4.99 13.79 -6.17
N ARG A 201 3.98 13.61 -7.03
CA ARG A 201 2.74 14.39 -6.98
C ARG A 201 1.68 13.65 -6.16
N LEU A 202 1.66 13.89 -4.86
CA LEU A 202 0.78 13.16 -3.94
C LEU A 202 -0.65 13.69 -3.88
N ASN A 203 -0.88 14.95 -4.25
CA ASN A 203 -2.16 15.66 -4.16
C ASN A 203 -3.03 15.57 -5.44
N GLY A 204 -2.93 14.46 -6.16
CA GLY A 204 -3.36 14.36 -7.56
C GLY A 204 -4.61 13.53 -7.84
N LYS A 205 -5.42 13.10 -6.84
CA LYS A 205 -6.40 12.01 -7.02
C LYS A 205 -7.26 12.10 -8.29
N LYS A 206 -7.83 13.27 -8.62
CA LYS A 206 -8.62 13.46 -9.85
C LYS A 206 -7.79 13.31 -11.13
N LYS A 207 -6.55 13.81 -11.13
CA LYS A 207 -5.62 13.72 -12.27
C LYS A 207 -5.09 12.30 -12.44
N ASP A 208 -4.78 11.62 -11.33
CA ASP A 208 -4.35 10.22 -11.36
C ASP A 208 -5.47 9.32 -11.92
N LEU A 209 -6.74 9.58 -11.55
CA LEU A 209 -7.91 8.88 -12.11
C LEU A 209 -8.09 9.17 -13.60
N ALA A 210 -8.02 10.44 -14.02
CA ALA A 210 -8.10 10.80 -15.44
C ALA A 210 -7.00 10.12 -16.26
N ARG A 211 -5.76 10.08 -15.74
CA ARG A 211 -4.65 9.38 -16.38
C ARG A 211 -4.87 7.87 -16.47
N ALA A 212 -5.45 7.25 -15.44
CA ALA A 212 -5.80 5.84 -15.48
C ALA A 212 -6.87 5.52 -16.55
N GLU A 213 -7.83 6.44 -16.77
CA GLU A 213 -8.83 6.33 -17.83
C GLU A 213 -8.21 6.47 -19.23
N GLU A 214 -7.27 7.40 -19.41
CA GLU A 214 -6.48 7.55 -20.65
C GLU A 214 -5.74 6.25 -20.97
N LEU A 215 -4.96 5.72 -20.03
CA LEU A 215 -4.21 4.45 -20.20
C LEU A 215 -5.14 3.28 -20.55
N LYS A 216 -6.34 3.24 -19.95
CA LYS A 216 -7.37 2.24 -20.27
C LYS A 216 -7.87 2.40 -21.70
N SER A 217 -8.05 3.62 -22.18
CA SER A 217 -8.49 3.90 -23.57
C SER A 217 -7.41 3.57 -24.60
N GLU A 218 -6.14 3.90 -24.33
CA GLU A 218 -4.99 3.61 -25.20
C GLU A 218 -4.84 2.10 -25.41
N SER A 219 -5.04 1.29 -24.37
CA SER A 219 -4.92 -0.18 -24.48
C SER A 219 -6.02 -0.89 -25.28
N LYS A 220 -7.08 -0.17 -25.66
CA LYS A 220 -8.18 -0.68 -26.50
C LYS A 220 -8.05 -0.31 -27.97
N SER A 221 -7.13 0.60 -28.30
CA SER A 221 -6.78 0.99 -29.68
C SER A 221 -5.75 0.04 -30.27
#